data_AF-A0AAW3WNS7-F1
#
_entry.id   AF-A0AAW3WNS7-F1
#
_cell.length_a   1.000
_cell.length_b   1.000
_cell.length_c   1.000
_cell.angle_alpha   90.00
_cell.angle_beta   90.00
_cell.angle_gamma   90.00
#
_symmetry.space_group_name_H-M   'P 1'
#
loop_
_entity.id
_entity.type
_entity.pdbx_description
1 polymer ?
#
loop_
_entity_poly.entity_id
_entity_poly.type
_entity_poly.pdbx_seq_one_letter_code
_entity_poly.pdbx_strand_id
1 'polypeptide(L)'
;MYMFDTNTVSQLFRQHPRLLAAMGRVPPSSVCISSITQAELLYGVAKRQNKALKQTVMMFLDAVTVYSWDSAAAHCYGVMRASMEKQGRPMGALDQLIAAHAVSRGATIVTSDRAFTMVAELEVEDWTL
;
A
#
# COMPACT_ATOMS: atom_id res chain seq x y z
N MET A 1 8.53 8.14 -5.39
CA MET A 1 8.51 6.71 -4.98
C MET A 1 7.07 6.32 -4.83
N TYR A 2 6.69 5.13 -5.32
CA TYR A 2 5.31 4.66 -5.36
C TYR A 2 5.12 3.55 -4.34
N MET A 3 4.26 3.78 -3.34
CA MET A 3 3.91 2.77 -2.34
C MET A 3 2.60 2.11 -2.74
N PHE A 4 2.61 0.79 -2.95
CA PHE A 4 1.39 0.04 -3.25
C PHE A 4 0.66 -0.33 -1.96
N ASP A 5 -0.65 -0.14 -1.93
CA ASP A 5 -1.50 -0.67 -0.88
C ASP A 5 -1.83 -2.16 -1.15
N THR A 6 -2.60 -2.77 -0.24
CA THR A 6 -2.98 -4.18 -0.33
C THR A 6 -3.93 -4.47 -1.50
N ASN A 7 -4.74 -3.50 -1.91
CA ASN A 7 -5.65 -3.63 -3.05
C ASN A 7 -4.89 -3.65 -4.37
N THR A 8 -3.93 -2.75 -4.56
CA THR A 8 -3.07 -2.67 -5.74
C THR A 8 -2.20 -3.92 -5.87
N VAL A 9 -1.61 -4.43 -4.79
CA VAL A 9 -0.88 -5.72 -4.87
C VAL A 9 -1.83 -6.87 -5.22
N SER A 10 -3.05 -6.88 -4.68
CA SER A 10 -4.05 -7.88 -5.04
C SER A 10 -4.44 -7.83 -6.52
N GLN A 11 -4.56 -6.64 -7.10
CA GLN A 11 -4.83 -6.44 -8.52
C GLN A 11 -3.63 -6.84 -9.39
N LEU A 12 -2.41 -6.60 -8.92
CA LEU A 12 -1.18 -7.04 -9.58
C LEU A 12 -1.15 -8.57 -9.71
N PHE A 13 -1.47 -9.30 -8.64
CA PHE A 13 -1.54 -10.77 -8.69
C PHE A 13 -2.67 -11.31 -9.58
N ARG A 14 -3.70 -10.50 -9.82
CA ARG A 14 -4.76 -10.78 -10.81
C ARG A 14 -4.38 -10.35 -12.23
N GLN A 15 -3.14 -9.89 -12.44
CA GLN A 15 -2.61 -9.46 -13.73
C GLN A 15 -3.43 -8.31 -14.35
N HIS A 16 -3.83 -7.32 -13.55
CA HIS A 16 -4.60 -6.18 -14.06
C HIS A 16 -3.82 -5.46 -15.18
N PRO A 17 -4.35 -5.38 -16.41
CA PRO A 17 -3.56 -5.04 -17.60
C PRO A 17 -3.02 -3.61 -17.58
N ARG A 18 -3.80 -2.64 -17.11
CA ARG A 18 -3.38 -1.24 -16.99
C ARG A 18 -2.34 -1.04 -15.90
N LEU A 19 -2.46 -1.79 -14.81
CA LEU A 19 -1.50 -1.73 -13.70
C LEU A 19 -0.15 -2.27 -14.16
N LEU A 20 -0.15 -3.41 -14.87
CA LEU A 20 1.06 -3.97 -15.48
C LEU A 20 1.69 -3.00 -16.50
N ALA A 21 0.88 -2.37 -17.34
CA ALA A 21 1.35 -1.38 -18.30
C ALA A 21 1.95 -0.14 -17.62
N ALA A 22 1.35 0.35 -16.54
CA ALA A 22 1.86 1.47 -15.74
C ALA A 22 3.16 1.10 -15.02
N MET A 23 3.24 -0.09 -14.43
CA MET A 23 4.48 -0.62 -13.84
C MET A 23 5.62 -0.69 -14.85
N GLY A 24 5.34 -1.01 -16.11
CA GLY A 24 6.33 -1.00 -17.20
C GLY A 24 6.87 0.38 -17.57
N ARG A 25 6.26 1.47 -17.09
CA ARG A 25 6.69 2.86 -17.35
C ARG A 25 7.56 3.44 -16.24
N VAL A 26 7.68 2.76 -15.11
CA VAL A 26 8.49 3.22 -13.97
C VAL A 26 9.62 2.23 -13.68
N PRO A 27 10.76 2.68 -13.14
CA PRO A 27 11.80 1.77 -12.67
C PRO A 27 11.26 0.83 -11.57
N PRO A 28 11.58 -0.47 -11.57
CA PRO A 28 11.16 -1.37 -10.49
C PRO A 28 11.59 -0.92 -9.09
N SER A 29 12.76 -0.26 -8.99
CA SER A 29 13.28 0.31 -7.73
C SER A 29 12.45 1.48 -7.19
N SER A 30 11.55 2.05 -7.99
CA SER A 30 10.65 3.13 -7.55
C SER A 30 9.40 2.62 -6.84
N VAL A 31 9.12 1.31 -6.90
CA VAL A 31 7.95 0.66 -6.31
C VAL A 31 8.32 0.01 -4.97
N CYS A 32 7.49 0.26 -3.95
CA CYS A 32 7.65 -0.31 -2.62
C CYS A 32 6.31 -0.68 -1.98
N ILE A 33 6.36 -1.35 -0.84
CA ILE A 33 5.21 -1.56 0.03
C ILE A 33 5.55 -1.23 1.49
N SER A 34 4.51 -0.93 2.27
CA SER A 34 4.61 -0.88 3.72
C SER A 34 4.73 -2.29 4.31
N SER A 35 5.44 -2.44 5.44
CA SER A 35 5.42 -3.68 6.23
C SER A 35 4.00 -4.06 6.71
N ILE A 36 3.08 -3.08 6.77
CA ILE A 36 1.66 -3.33 7.05
C ILE A 36 1.01 -4.10 5.89
N THR A 37 1.22 -3.67 4.65
CA THR A 37 0.80 -4.39 3.45
C THR A 37 1.43 -5.78 3.38
N GLN A 38 2.73 -5.91 3.71
CA GLN A 38 3.38 -7.21 3.82
C GLN A 38 2.66 -8.13 4.82
N ALA A 39 2.28 -7.61 5.99
CA ALA A 39 1.56 -8.39 7.00
C ALA A 39 0.20 -8.87 6.47
N GLU A 40 -0.55 -8.03 5.75
CA GLU A 40 -1.83 -8.42 5.13
C GLU A 40 -1.67 -9.52 4.07
N LEU A 41 -0.62 -9.44 3.25
CA LEU A 41 -0.29 -10.47 2.26
C LEU A 41 0.02 -11.82 2.92
N LEU A 42 0.86 -11.80 3.96
CA LEU A 42 1.23 -13.01 4.71
C LEU A 42 0.03 -13.60 5.46
N TYR A 43 -0.85 -12.76 6.01
CA TYR A 43 -2.13 -13.19 6.59
C TYR A 43 -3.00 -13.88 5.52
N GLY A 44 -3.11 -13.31 4.32
CA GLY A 44 -3.83 -13.91 3.20
C GLY A 44 -3.30 -15.29 2.81
N VAL A 45 -1.98 -15.46 2.80
CA VAL A 45 -1.32 -16.77 2.57
C VAL A 45 -1.67 -17.76 3.67
N ALA A 46 -1.53 -17.36 4.94
CA ALA A 46 -1.81 -18.23 6.09
C ALA A 46 -3.28 -18.67 6.13
N LYS A 47 -4.22 -17.77 5.82
CA LYS A 47 -5.66 -18.04 5.82
C LYS A 47 -6.11 -18.98 4.72
N ARG A 48 -5.56 -18.85 3.50
CA ARG A 48 -6.04 -19.60 2.32
C ARG A 48 -5.35 -20.94 2.11
N GLN A 49 -4.18 -21.17 2.71
CA GLN A 49 -3.39 -22.41 2.58
C GLN A 49 -3.16 -22.87 1.11
N ASN A 50 -3.13 -21.92 0.17
CA ASN A 50 -2.97 -22.19 -1.26
C ASN A 50 -1.49 -22.08 -1.66
N LYS A 51 -0.92 -23.17 -2.20
CA LYS A 51 0.51 -23.24 -2.59
C LYS A 51 0.88 -22.24 -3.69
N ALA A 52 0.03 -22.06 -4.71
CA ALA A 52 0.28 -21.13 -5.80
C ALA A 52 0.27 -19.69 -5.30
N LEU A 53 -0.71 -19.31 -4.48
CA LEU A 53 -0.76 -17.99 -3.85
C LEU A 53 0.48 -17.73 -2.99
N LYS A 54 0.88 -18.71 -2.18
CA LYS A 54 2.10 -18.60 -1.36
C LYS A 54 3.31 -18.32 -2.23
N GLN A 55 3.49 -19.08 -3.31
CA GLN A 55 4.63 -18.89 -4.22
C GLN A 55 4.64 -17.49 -4.84
N THR A 56 3.51 -17.03 -5.36
CA THR A 56 3.38 -15.69 -5.95
C THR A 56 3.70 -14.59 -4.94
N VAL A 57 3.16 -14.68 -3.72
CA VAL A 57 3.41 -13.70 -2.66
C VAL A 57 4.88 -13.67 -2.27
N MET A 58 5.52 -14.82 -2.06
CA MET A 58 6.93 -14.86 -1.68
C MET A 58 7.83 -14.29 -2.78
N MET A 59 7.60 -14.67 -4.05
CA MET A 59 8.35 -14.10 -5.18
C MET A 59 8.20 -12.58 -5.29
N PHE A 60 7.01 -12.06 -5.02
CA PHE A 60 6.79 -10.61 -4.98
C PHE A 60 7.54 -9.95 -3.83
N LEU A 61 7.47 -10.52 -2.61
CA LEU A 61 8.16 -9.99 -1.43
C LEU A 61 9.68 -10.04 -1.56
N ASP A 62 10.23 -11.00 -2.29
CA ASP A 62 11.66 -11.09 -2.58
C ASP A 62 12.12 -10.01 -3.58
N ALA A 63 11.22 -9.50 -4.42
CA ALA A 63 11.53 -8.54 -5.47
C ALA A 63 11.22 -7.08 -5.10
N VAL A 64 10.21 -6.84 -4.25
CA VAL A 64 9.76 -5.49 -3.89
C VAL A 64 10.52 -4.94 -2.68
N THR A 65 10.74 -3.63 -2.66
CA THR A 65 11.26 -2.98 -1.44
C THR A 65 10.16 -2.92 -0.39
N VAL A 66 10.40 -3.51 0.79
CA VAL A 66 9.50 -3.42 1.95
C VAL A 66 10.09 -2.43 2.96
N TYR A 67 9.33 -1.38 3.30
CA TYR A 67 9.73 -0.45 4.35
C TYR A 67 9.14 -0.86 5.70
N SER A 68 9.99 -0.89 6.73
CA SER A 68 9.59 -1.16 8.11
C SER A 68 8.81 0.01 8.69
N TRP A 69 7.76 -0.29 9.46
CA TRP A 69 7.07 0.71 10.28
C TRP A 69 7.99 1.25 11.37
N ASP A 70 8.30 2.54 11.32
CA ASP A 70 9.22 3.20 12.24
C ASP A 70 8.55 4.33 13.06
N SER A 71 9.34 5.02 13.89
CA SER A 71 8.84 6.11 14.73
C SER A 71 8.37 7.32 13.91
N ALA A 72 8.91 7.55 12.71
CA ALA A 72 8.45 8.64 11.84
C ALA A 72 7.05 8.34 11.29
N ALA A 73 6.81 7.11 10.83
CA ALA A 73 5.48 6.64 10.45
C ALA A 73 4.47 6.73 11.61
N ALA A 74 4.90 6.34 12.82
CA ALA A 74 4.06 6.45 14.02
C ALA A 74 3.68 7.90 14.38
N HIS A 75 4.61 8.85 14.23
CA HIS A 75 4.34 10.26 14.46
C HIS A 75 3.35 10.82 13.43
N CYS A 76 3.58 10.54 12.14
CA CYS A 76 2.64 10.92 11.06
C CYS A 76 1.25 10.34 11.31
N TYR A 77 1.16 9.08 11.73
CA TYR A 77 -0.11 8.44 12.05
C TYR A 77 -0.89 9.17 13.14
N GLY A 78 -0.25 9.55 14.25
CA GLY A 78 -0.91 10.23 15.36
C GLY A 78 -1.56 11.55 14.93
N VAL A 79 -0.82 12.37 14.19
CA VAL A 79 -1.31 13.65 13.66
C VAL A 79 -2.41 13.44 12.62
N MET A 80 -2.17 12.55 11.65
CA MET A 80 -3.09 12.27 10.55
C MET A 80 -4.42 11.73 11.08
N ARG A 81 -4.39 10.72 11.96
CA ARG A 81 -5.60 10.10 12.51
C ARG A 81 -6.44 11.08 13.30
N ALA A 82 -5.83 11.89 14.18
CA ALA A 82 -6.55 12.89 14.94
C ALA A 82 -7.25 13.93 14.04
N SER A 83 -6.58 14.33 12.95
CA SER A 83 -7.15 15.24 11.95
C SER A 83 -8.34 14.60 11.22
N MET A 84 -8.22 13.34 10.79
CA MET A 84 -9.29 12.62 10.10
C MET A 84 -10.51 12.38 10.99
N GLU A 85 -10.30 12.02 12.26
CA GLU A 85 -11.38 11.82 13.24
C GLU A 85 -12.14 13.13 13.48
N LYS A 86 -11.43 14.26 13.61
CA LYS A 86 -12.07 15.59 13.74
C LYS A 86 -12.92 15.97 12.52
N GLN A 87 -12.55 15.48 11.33
CA GLN A 87 -13.26 15.74 10.08
C GLN A 87 -14.39 14.72 9.79
N GLY A 88 -14.58 13.71 10.66
CA GLY A 88 -15.59 12.67 10.45
C GLY A 88 -15.33 11.81 9.20
N ARG A 89 -14.06 11.58 8.84
CA ARG A 89 -13.66 10.83 7.65
C ARG A 89 -13.28 9.40 8.00
N PRO A 90 -14.17 8.41 7.80
CA PRO A 90 -13.86 7.01 8.15
C PRO A 90 -12.91 6.39 7.11
N MET A 91 -11.86 5.75 7.59
CA MET A 91 -10.91 4.95 6.80
C MET A 91 -10.51 3.71 7.62
N GLY A 92 -10.25 2.57 6.96
CA GLY A 92 -9.86 1.33 7.64
C GLY A 92 -8.60 1.51 8.50
N ALA A 93 -8.51 0.82 9.64
CA ALA A 93 -7.41 1.01 10.57
C ALA A 93 -6.03 0.68 9.95
N LEU A 94 -5.95 -0.36 9.13
CA LEU A 94 -4.72 -0.73 8.40
C LEU A 94 -4.43 0.25 7.27
N ASP A 95 -5.46 0.71 6.55
CA ASP A 95 -5.32 1.72 5.50
C ASP A 95 -4.79 3.05 6.07
N GLN A 96 -5.26 3.45 7.25
CA GLN A 96 -4.71 4.62 7.96
C GLN A 96 -3.22 4.46 8.29
N LEU A 97 -2.79 3.25 8.69
CA LEU A 97 -1.36 3.00 8.88
C LEU A 97 -0.63 3.12 7.54
N ILE A 98 -1.08 2.44 6.48
CA ILE A 98 -0.45 2.51 5.16
C ILE A 98 -0.35 3.96 4.65
N ALA A 99 -1.44 4.74 4.77
CA ALA A 99 -1.47 6.15 4.39
C ALA A 99 -0.45 6.97 5.20
N ALA A 100 -0.41 6.82 6.52
CA ALA A 100 0.56 7.51 7.37
C ALA A 100 2.01 7.12 7.04
N HIS A 101 2.26 5.86 6.67
CA HIS A 101 3.57 5.40 6.24
C HIS A 101 3.98 6.01 4.89
N ALA A 102 3.05 6.14 3.95
CA ALA A 102 3.31 6.80 2.68
C ALA A 102 3.64 8.29 2.90
N VAL A 103 2.87 8.98 3.75
CA VAL A 103 3.13 10.38 4.13
C VAL A 103 4.50 10.54 4.77
N SER A 104 4.87 9.70 5.76
CA SER A 104 6.16 9.83 6.45
C SER A 104 7.37 9.64 5.53
N ARG A 105 7.18 8.97 4.39
CA ARG A 105 8.21 8.69 3.40
C ARG A 105 8.15 9.61 2.18
N GLY A 106 7.20 10.55 2.12
CA GLY A 106 6.95 11.36 0.92
C GLY A 106 6.67 10.51 -0.32
N ALA A 107 5.96 9.39 -0.13
CA ALA A 107 5.61 8.48 -1.20
C ALA A 107 4.22 8.79 -1.76
N THR A 108 4.07 8.64 -3.07
CA THR A 108 2.76 8.60 -3.73
C THR A 108 2.14 7.22 -3.46
N ILE A 109 0.95 7.18 -2.85
CA ILE A 109 0.24 5.91 -2.71
C ILE A 109 -0.41 5.55 -4.04
N VAL A 110 -0.22 4.31 -4.49
CA VAL A 110 -0.96 3.76 -5.63
C VAL A 110 -2.06 2.88 -5.08
N THR A 111 -3.31 3.26 -5.34
CA THR A 111 -4.50 2.55 -4.88
C THR A 111 -5.71 2.84 -5.77
N SER A 112 -6.64 1.88 -5.87
CA SER A 112 -7.98 2.12 -6.42
C SER A 112 -9.01 2.49 -5.35
N ASP A 113 -8.61 2.57 -4.08
CA ASP A 113 -9.48 2.98 -2.98
C ASP A 113 -9.45 4.51 -2.81
N ARG A 114 -10.61 5.13 -3.10
CA ARG A 114 -10.77 6.58 -2.97
C ARG A 114 -10.66 7.07 -1.54
N ALA A 115 -10.74 6.19 -0.53
CA ALA A 115 -10.58 6.59 0.86
C ALA A 115 -9.23 7.27 1.14
N PHE A 116 -8.16 6.91 0.42
CA PHE A 116 -6.85 7.53 0.57
C PHE A 116 -6.82 9.01 0.16
N THR A 117 -7.72 9.44 -0.74
CA THR A 117 -7.84 10.86 -1.15
C THR A 117 -8.34 11.77 -0.01
N MET A 118 -8.84 11.19 1.07
CA MET A 118 -9.25 11.92 2.27
C MET A 118 -8.06 12.43 3.10
N VAL A 119 -6.85 11.92 2.86
CA VAL A 119 -5.63 12.34 3.54
C VAL A 119 -5.01 13.50 2.77
N ALA A 120 -5.09 14.72 3.33
CA ALA A 120 -4.73 15.95 2.62
C ALA A 120 -3.26 16.02 2.18
N GLU A 121 -2.35 15.39 2.94
CA GLU A 121 -0.90 15.40 2.70
C GLU A 121 -0.44 14.25 1.80
N LEU A 122 -1.36 13.40 1.33
CA LEU A 122 -1.04 12.20 0.58
C LEU A 122 -1.31 12.38 -0.91
N GLU A 123 -0.27 12.19 -1.72
CA GLU A 123 -0.43 12.05 -3.16
C GLU A 123 -0.98 10.66 -3.48
N VAL A 124 -2.05 10.60 -4.27
CA VAL A 124 -2.76 9.37 -4.62
C VAL A 124 -2.81 9.22 -6.13
N GLU A 125 -2.41 8.06 -6.63
CA GLU A 125 -2.56 7.67 -8.03
C GLU A 125 -3.36 6.36 -8.15
N ASP A 126 -4.18 6.25 -9.20
CA ASP A 126 -4.88 5.03 -9.55
C ASP A 126 -4.36 4.52 -10.90
N TRP A 127 -3.52 3.49 -10.88
CA TRP A 127 -2.91 2.88 -12.07
C TRP A 127 -3.83 1.86 -12.76
N THR A 128 -5.07 1.74 -12.32
CA THR A 128 -6.09 0.89 -12.96
C THR A 128 -6.98 1.64 -13.95
N LEU A 129 -6.86 2.97 -14.03
CA LEU A 129 -7.64 3.84 -14.90
C LEU A 129 -7.07 3.99 -16.32
#